data_AF-A0A821SLB6-F1
#
_entry.id   AF-A0A821SLB6-F1
#
_cell.length_a   1.000
_cell.length_b   1.000
_cell.length_c   1.000
_cell.angle_alpha   90.00
_cell.angle_beta   90.00
_cell.angle_gamma   90.00
#
_symmetry.space_group_name_H-M   'P 1'
#
loop_
_entity.id
_entity.type
_entity.pdbx_description
1 polymer ?
#
loop_
_entity_poly.entity_id
_entity_poly.type
_entity_poly.pdbx_seq_one_letter_code
_entity_poly.pdbx_strand_id
1 'polypeptide(L)' 'SSIFIIGADETTKIGVAGDSAGAVISASICHEIKNLDFQILICGQFDFFHKLPSRTEFNHNIFVITRDVLDWY' A
#
# COMPACT_ATOMS: atom_id res chain seq x y z
N SER A 1 3.41 18.28 14.72
CA SER A 1 3.89 18.75 13.41
C SER A 1 2.67 18.89 12.50
N SER A 2 2.45 20.08 11.95
CA SER A 2 1.36 20.33 10.99
C SER A 2 1.79 19.80 9.62
N ILE A 3 0.92 19.05 8.95
CA ILE A 3 1.18 18.57 7.59
C ILE A 3 0.85 19.70 6.62
N PHE A 4 1.83 20.18 5.86
CA PHE A 4 1.62 21.18 4.81
C PHE A 4 1.45 20.49 3.46
N ILE A 5 0.21 20.12 3.13
CA ILE A 5 -0.16 19.68 1.78
C ILE A 5 -0.67 20.89 1.00
N ILE A 6 -0.19 21.05 -0.23
CA ILE A 6 -0.64 22.13 -1.12
C ILE A 6 -2.15 21.98 -1.34
N GLY A 7 -2.90 23.04 -1.01
CA GLY A 7 -4.36 23.08 -1.17
C GLY A 7 -5.18 22.55 0.00
N ALA A 8 -4.55 22.11 1.10
CA ALA A 8 -5.23 21.72 2.33
C ALA A 8 -5.22 22.86 3.38
N ASP A 9 -6.29 22.94 4.16
CA ASP A 9 -6.38 23.75 5.38
C ASP A 9 -6.50 22.88 6.64
N GLU A 10 -6.62 23.50 7.81
CA GLU A 10 -6.68 22.81 9.11
C GLU A 10 -7.93 21.92 9.30
N THR A 11 -8.97 22.12 8.50
CA THR A 11 -10.22 21.35 8.54
C THR A 11 -10.29 20.27 7.48
N THR A 12 -9.36 20.29 6.52
CA THR A 12 -9.32 19.39 5.38
C THR A 12 -9.04 17.96 5.84
N LYS A 13 -9.81 17.02 5.31
CA LYS A 13 -9.57 15.58 5.52
C LYS A 13 -8.51 15.09 4.55
N ILE A 14 -7.39 14.64 5.08
CA ILE A 14 -6.22 14.21 4.30
C ILE A 14 -6.00 12.73 4.51
N GLY A 15 -5.88 11.98 3.42
CA GLY A 15 -5.48 10.58 3.48
C GLY A 15 -4.57 10.21 2.33
N VAL A 16 -4.07 8.98 2.38
CA VAL A 16 -3.23 8.41 1.33
C VAL A 16 -3.85 7.13 0.80
N ALA A 17 -3.65 6.89 -0.49
CA ALA A 17 -4.13 5.71 -1.16
C ALA A 17 -3.10 5.21 -2.15
N GLY A 18 -3.05 3.89 -2.33
CA GLY A 18 -2.23 3.28 -3.37
C GLY A 18 -2.59 1.83 -3.59
N ASP A 19 -2.26 1.34 -4.78
CA ASP A 19 -2.44 -0.05 -5.18
C ASP A 19 -1.09 -0.77 -5.32
N SER A 20 -1.06 -2.08 -5.08
CA SER A 20 0.13 -2.92 -5.24
C SER A 20 1.36 -2.32 -4.52
N ALA A 21 2.44 -1.98 -5.25
CA ALA A 21 3.60 -1.28 -4.70
C ALA A 21 3.27 0.11 -4.12
N GLY A 22 2.31 0.83 -4.71
CA GLY A 22 1.82 2.11 -4.19
C GLY A 22 1.13 1.99 -2.83
N ALA A 23 0.53 0.83 -2.53
CA ALA A 23 -0.03 0.55 -1.21
C ALA A 23 1.07 0.43 -0.15
N VAL A 24 2.24 -0.13 -0.49
CA VAL A 24 3.41 -0.20 0.40
C VAL A 24 3.96 1.19 0.69
N ILE A 25 4.04 2.04 -0.33
CA ILE A 25 4.44 3.44 -0.17
C ILE A 25 3.43 4.18 0.73
N SER A 26 2.13 4.02 0.47
CA SER A 26 1.07 4.61 1.29
C SER A 26 1.11 4.14 2.74
N ALA A 27 1.44 2.85 2.97
CA ALA A 27 1.71 2.30 4.30
C ALA A 27 2.87 2.97 5.00
N SER A 28 3.97 3.15 4.28
CA SER A 28 5.17 3.83 4.79
C SER A 28 4.90 5.30 5.11
N ILE A 29 4.16 6.01 4.26
CA ILE A 29 3.77 7.41 4.50
C ILE A 29 2.92 7.53 5.76
N CYS A 30 1.92 6.66 5.97
CA CYS A 30 1.14 6.66 7.22
C CYS A 30 1.98 6.27 8.44
N HIS A 31 3.03 5.47 8.27
CA HIS A 31 3.94 5.19 9.36
C HIS A 31 4.70 6.46 9.80
N GLU A 32 5.21 7.24 8.84
CA GLU A 32 5.97 8.46 9.14
C GLU A 32 5.09 9.66 9.54
N ILE A 33 3.90 9.78 8.94
CA ILE A 33 3.02 10.94 9.07
C ILE A 33 1.81 10.58 9.95
N LYS A 34 1.83 11.01 11.21
CA LYS A 34 0.87 10.59 12.25
C LYS A 34 -0.49 11.32 12.28
N ASN A 35 -0.74 12.25 11.36
CA ASN A 35 -1.97 13.07 11.34
C ASN A 35 -2.76 12.95 10.02
N LEU A 36 -2.74 11.76 9.41
CA LEU A 36 -3.60 11.45 8.27
C LEU A 36 -4.95 10.93 8.80
N ASP A 37 -6.05 11.38 8.21
CA ASP A 37 -7.42 10.99 8.59
C ASP A 37 -7.77 9.58 8.12
N PHE A 38 -7.20 9.12 7.00
CA PHE A 38 -7.48 7.81 6.44
C PHE A 38 -6.35 7.25 5.58
N GLN A 39 -6.40 5.93 5.40
CA GLN A 39 -5.49 5.18 4.56
C GLN A 39 -6.27 4.14 3.76
N ILE A 40 -6.00 4.06 2.45
CA ILE A 40 -6.61 3.08 1.56
C ILE A 40 -5.50 2.24 0.91
N LEU A 41 -5.47 0.95 1.24
CA LEU A 41 -4.45 0.02 0.77
C LEU A 41 -5.07 -1.02 -0.16
N ILE A 42 -4.80 -0.92 -1.46
CA ILE A 42 -5.40 -1.79 -2.47
C ILE A 42 -4.39 -2.87 -2.85
N CYS A 43 -4.66 -4.14 -2.53
CA CYS A 43 -3.84 -5.29 -2.95
C CYS A 43 -2.33 -5.13 -2.69
N GLY A 44 -1.95 -4.51 -1.56
CA GLY A 44 -0.55 -4.25 -1.23
C GLY A 44 0.23 -5.47 -0.75
N GLN A 45 1.53 -5.49 -1.04
CA GLN A 45 2.46 -6.50 -0.53
C GLN A 45 3.07 -6.06 0.79
N PHE A 46 2.50 -6.51 1.90
CA PHE A 46 2.96 -6.14 3.25
C PHE A 46 3.79 -7.23 3.95
N ASP A 47 3.82 -8.44 3.39
CA ASP A 47 4.68 -9.53 3.83
C ASP A 47 5.69 -9.86 2.72
N PHE A 48 6.96 -9.52 2.97
CA PHE A 48 8.07 -9.80 2.05
C PHE A 48 8.66 -11.21 2.23
N PHE A 49 8.22 -11.95 3.26
CA PHE A 49 8.63 -13.35 3.42
C PHE A 49 7.78 -14.32 2.59
N HIS A 50 6.73 -13.81 1.93
CA HIS A 50 5.83 -14.56 1.04
C HIS A 50 5.24 -15.82 1.70
N LYS A 51 4.97 -15.77 3.01
CA LYS A 51 4.51 -16.95 3.78
C LYS A 51 3.01 -17.16 3.73
N LEU A 52 2.28 -16.24 3.12
CA LEU A 52 0.82 -16.31 3.06
C LEU A 52 0.35 -17.47 2.16
N PRO A 53 -0.66 -18.25 2.58
CA PRO A 53 -1.21 -19.36 1.79
C PRO A 53 -1.63 -18.96 0.36
N SER A 54 -2.11 -17.73 0.19
CA SER A 54 -2.49 -17.16 -1.11
C SER A 54 -1.37 -17.16 -2.15
N ARG A 55 -0.10 -17.12 -1.71
CA ARG A 55 1.08 -17.23 -2.59
C ARG A 55 1.12 -18.57 -3.33
N THR A 56 0.67 -19.65 -2.67
CA THR A 56 0.63 -21.00 -3.26
C THR A 56 -0.66 -21.21 -4.04
N GLU A 57 -1.79 -20.77 -3.48
CA GLU A 57 -3.13 -20.92 -4.06
C GLU A 57 -3.25 -20.25 -5.44
N PHE A 58 -2.70 -19.05 -5.60
CA PHE A 58 -2.81 -18.28 -6.84
C PHE A 58 -1.53 -18.31 -7.69
N ASN A 59 -0.63 -19.26 -7.44
CA ASN A 59 0.66 -19.37 -8.13
C ASN A 59 0.49 -19.58 -9.64
N HIS A 60 -0.57 -20.27 -10.07
CA HIS A 60 -0.80 -20.64 -11.46
C HIS A 60 -2.22 -20.22 -11.89
N ASN A 61 -2.32 -19.10 -12.63
CA ASN A 61 -3.46 -18.75 -13.51
C ASN A 61 -4.79 -18.22 -12.91
N ILE A 62 -4.80 -17.23 -12.01
CA ILE A 62 -6.07 -16.52 -11.72
C ILE A 62 -5.98 -14.97 -11.82
N PHE A 63 -4.79 -14.35 -11.79
CA PHE A 63 -4.69 -12.87 -11.79
C PHE A 63 -3.51 -12.33 -12.62
N VAL A 64 -3.55 -11.01 -12.90
CA VAL A 64 -2.63 -10.21 -13.74
C VAL A 64 -1.14 -10.32 -13.33
N ILE A 65 -0.86 -10.77 -12.11
CA ILE A 65 0.50 -10.90 -11.55
C ILE A 65 0.79 -12.36 -11.22
N THR A 66 1.91 -12.88 -11.74
CA THR A 66 2.43 -14.21 -11.44
C THR A 66 3.50 -14.17 -10.34
N ARG A 67 3.86 -15.34 -9.80
CA ARG A 67 4.91 -15.46 -8.79
C ARG A 67 6.26 -14.91 -9.27
N ASP A 68 6.64 -15.27 -10.49
CA ASP A 68 7.91 -14.85 -11.09
C ASP A 68 8.02 -13.33 -11.21
N VAL A 69 6.91 -12.64 -11.49
CA VAL A 69 6.86 -11.17 -11.55
C VAL A 69 7.07 -10.55 -10.16
N LEU A 70 6.54 -11.18 -9.11
CA LEU A 70 6.72 -10.72 -7.72
C LEU A 70 8.08 -11.10 -7.13
N ASP A 71 8.77 -12.11 -7.67
CA ASP A 71 10.12 -12.50 -7.24
C ASP A 71 11.21 -11.65 -7.94
N TRP A 72 10.91 -11.08 -9.12
CA TRP A 72 11.81 -10.17 -9.83
C TRP A 72 11.93 -8.78 -9.18
N TYR A 73 10.86 -8.34 -8.51
CA TYR A 73 10.72 -7.02 -7.90
C TYR A 73 11.13 -7.02 -6.42
#